data_AF-R4K8K7-F1
#
_entry.id   AF-R4K8K7-F1
#
_cell.length_a   1.000
_cell.length_b   1.000
_cell.length_c   1.000
_cell.angle_alpha   90.00
_cell.angle_beta   90.00
_cell.angle_gamma   90.00
#
_symmetry.space_group_name_H-M   'P 1'
#
loop_
_entity.id
_entity.type
_entity.pdbx_description
1 polymer ?
#
loop_
_entity_poly.entity_id
_entity_poly.type
_entity_poly.pdbx_seq_one_letter_code
_entity_poly.pdbx_strand_id
1 'polypeptide(L)' 'MTKTQFKGSAMLNPVPVVLVTSANLKGKVNVFTVAWAGTATQA' A
#
# COMPACT_ATOMS: atom_id res chain seq x y z
N MET A 1 13.70 -6.22 -28.98
CA MET A 1 12.67 -6.51 -27.94
C MET A 1 11.61 -5.43 -28.04
N THR A 2 10.34 -5.79 -28.33
CA THR A 2 9.22 -4.86 -28.45
C THR A 2 8.81 -4.33 -27.08
N LYS A 3 8.41 -3.05 -26.97
CA LYS A 3 8.08 -2.38 -25.69
C LYS A 3 7.03 -3.17 -24.90
N THR A 4 7.36 -3.51 -23.65
CA THR A 4 6.42 -4.09 -22.68
C THR A 4 5.48 -2.99 -22.19
N GLN A 5 4.18 -3.16 -22.43
CA GLN A 5 3.14 -2.24 -21.95
C GLN A 5 2.79 -2.57 -20.51
N PHE A 6 3.29 -1.78 -19.55
CA PHE A 6 2.92 -1.91 -18.15
C PHE A 6 1.65 -1.11 -17.86
N LYS A 7 0.52 -1.79 -17.73
CA LYS A 7 -0.70 -1.16 -17.20
C LYS A 7 -0.54 -1.07 -15.68
N GLY A 8 -0.38 0.15 -15.15
CA GLY A 8 -0.14 0.36 -13.71
C GLY A 8 -1.21 -0.29 -12.80
N SER A 9 -2.46 -0.40 -13.27
CA SER A 9 -3.54 -1.08 -12.55
C SER A 9 -3.36 -2.59 -12.39
N ALA A 10 -2.55 -3.23 -13.25
CA ALA A 10 -2.30 -4.67 -13.23
C ALA A 10 -0.98 -5.03 -12.52
N MET A 11 -0.17 -4.04 -12.13
CA MET A 11 1.19 -4.29 -11.67
C MET A 11 1.27 -4.94 -10.28
N LEU A 12 0.22 -4.81 -9.46
CA LEU A 12 0.22 -5.24 -8.06
C LEU A 12 -1.04 -6.04 -7.67
N ASN A 13 -1.80 -6.57 -8.63
CA ASN A 13 -3.06 -7.26 -8.32
C ASN A 13 -2.82 -8.77 -8.10
N PRO A 14 -3.30 -9.40 -7.01
CA PRO A 14 -4.04 -8.83 -5.88
C PRO A 14 -3.14 -8.18 -4.82
N VAL A 15 -3.59 -7.05 -4.26
CA VAL A 15 -3.00 -6.39 -3.09
C VAL A 15 -3.92 -6.49 -1.88
N PRO A 16 -3.38 -6.56 -0.64
CA PRO A 16 -4.20 -6.52 0.56
C PRO A 16 -4.82 -5.13 0.75
N VAL A 17 -6.05 -5.07 1.25
CA VAL A 17 -6.68 -3.82 1.70
C VAL A 17 -6.45 -3.70 3.20
N VAL A 18 -5.66 -2.71 3.61
CA VAL A 18 -5.34 -2.49 5.03
C VAL A 18 -5.81 -1.12 5.50
N LEU A 19 -6.20 -1.04 6.77
CA LEU A 19 -6.51 0.21 7.45
C LEU A 19 -5.28 0.69 8.22
N VAL A 20 -4.77 1.86 7.86
CA VAL A 20 -3.64 2.49 8.57
C VAL A 20 -4.18 3.53 9.51
N THR A 21 -3.80 3.42 10.78
CA THR A 21 -4.12 4.41 11.82
C THR A 21 -2.82 5.05 12.32
N SER A 22 -2.85 6.35 12.58
CA SER A 22 -1.74 7.08 13.19
C SER A 22 -2.25 8.16 14.12
N ALA A 23 -1.49 8.45 15.18
CA ALA A 23 -1.73 9.55 16.10
C ALA A 23 -0.44 10.32 16.33
N ASN A 24 -0.49 11.65 16.34
CA ASN A 24 0.67 12.47 16.68
C ASN A 24 0.70 12.83 18.17
N LEU A 25 1.81 13.43 18.63
CA LEU A 25 1.98 13.87 20.02
C LEU A 25 0.96 14.93 20.49
N LYS A 26 0.26 15.58 19.57
CA LYS A 26 -0.81 16.57 19.85
C LYS A 26 -2.20 15.91 19.88
N GLY A 27 -2.29 14.58 19.79
CA GLY A 27 -3.55 13.83 19.80
C GLY A 27 -4.33 13.87 18.49
N LYS A 28 -3.74 14.34 17.38
CA LYS A 28 -4.41 14.32 16.08
C LYS A 28 -4.35 12.92 15.49
N VAL A 29 -5.52 12.30 15.33
CA VAL A 29 -5.70 10.97 14.75
C VAL A 29 -5.92 11.07 13.24
N ASN A 30 -5.29 10.18 12.47
CA ASN A 30 -5.56 9.98 11.05
C ASN A 30 -5.82 8.50 10.78
N VAL A 31 -6.83 8.23 9.94
CA VAL A 31 -7.20 6.89 9.49
C VAL A 31 -7.39 6.92 7.98
N PHE A 32 -6.78 5.98 7.27
CA PHE A 32 -6.89 5.87 5.82
C PHE A 32 -6.69 4.43 5.34
N THR A 33 -7.28 4.11 4.19
CA THR A 33 -7.15 2.80 3.55
C THR A 33 -5.94 2.80 2.61
N VAL A 34 -5.11 1.76 2.70
CA VAL A 34 -3.96 1.56 1.80
C VAL A 34 -4.09 0.20 1.14
N ALA A 35 -3.88 0.17 -0.17
CA ALA A 35 -3.81 -1.07 -0.93
C ALA A 35 -2.36 -1.54 -1.11
N TRP A 36 -1.41 -0.62 -1.32
CA TRP A 36 -0.01 -0.99 -1.51
C TRP A 36 0.71 -1.19 -0.17
N ALA A 37 0.57 -2.39 0.40
CA ALA A 37 1.22 -2.81 1.64
C ALA A 37 1.80 -4.22 1.49
N GLY A 38 2.98 -4.46 2.09
CA GLY A 38 3.64 -5.75 2.06
C GLY A 38 4.65 -5.90 3.20
N THR A 39 5.03 -7.14 3.50
CA THR A 39 6.01 -7.46 4.53
C THR A 39 7.42 -7.29 3.97
N ALA A 40 8.24 -6.43 4.59
CA ALA A 40 9.62 -6.22 4.14
C ALA A 40 10.58 -7.32 4.61
N THR A 41 10.33 -7.91 5.78
CA THR A 41 11.14 -8.98 6.38
C THR A 41 10.27 -9.97 7.14
N GLN A 42 10.65 -11.25 7.11
CA GLN A 42 10.04 -12.32 7.91
C GLN A 42 11.12 -12.89 8.85
N ALA A 43 10.72 -13.27 10.06
CA ALA A 43 11.60 -13.90 11.05
C ALA A 43 11.95 -15.34 10.68
#